data_AF-Q57547-F1
#
_entry.id   AF-Q57547-F1
#
_cell.length_a   1.000
_cell.length_b   1.000
_cell.length_c   1.000
_cell.angle_alpha   90.00
_cell.angle_beta   90.00
_cell.angle_gamma   90.00
#
_symmetry.space_group_name_H-M   'P 1'
#
loop_
_entity.id
_entity.type
_entity.pdbx_description
1 polymer ?
#
loop_
_entity_poly.entity_id
_entity_poly.type
_entity_poly.pdbx_seq_one_letter_code
_entity_poly.pdbx_strand_id
1 'polypeptide(L)'
;VTGYYLNNGKWPADNGAAGVASASTIKGKYVQKVEVAKGVVTAQMASTGVNKEIQDKKLSLWAKRQDGSVKWFCGQPVTRTGDNDDTVADANNAIDTKHLPSTCRDESSAT
;
A
#
# COMPACT_ATOMS: atom_id res chain seq x y z
N VAL A 1 -0.22 6.88 -8.55
CA VAL A 1 -1.53 6.40 -8.05
C VAL A 1 -2.58 7.50 -8.04
N THR A 2 -2.49 8.55 -7.20
CA THR A 2 -3.50 9.63 -7.15
C THR A 2 -3.74 10.29 -8.51
N GLY A 3 -2.68 10.66 -9.25
CA GLY A 3 -2.84 11.26 -10.58
C GLY A 3 -3.61 10.37 -11.56
N TYR A 4 -3.39 9.05 -11.52
CA TYR A 4 -4.16 8.09 -12.32
C TYR A 4 -5.62 8.06 -11.89
N TYR A 5 -5.90 7.99 -10.59
CA TYR A 5 -7.28 8.01 -10.08
C TYR A 5 -8.04 9.26 -10.52
N LEU A 6 -7.43 10.45 -10.38
CA LEU A 6 -8.05 11.72 -10.76
C LEU A 6 -8.30 11.82 -12.28
N ASN A 7 -7.42 11.24 -13.11
CA ASN A 7 -7.57 11.27 -14.57
C ASN A 7 -8.53 10.20 -15.11
N ASN A 8 -8.68 9.08 -14.41
CA ASN A 8 -9.37 7.89 -14.93
C ASN A 8 -10.63 7.51 -14.13
N GLY A 9 -10.89 8.14 -12.98
CA GLY A 9 -12.02 7.83 -12.10
C GLY A 9 -11.97 6.46 -11.42
N LYS A 10 -10.84 5.76 -11.54
CA LYS A 10 -10.60 4.43 -10.97
C LYS A 10 -9.14 4.27 -10.56
N TRP A 11 -8.89 3.42 -9.58
CA TRP A 11 -7.55 3.11 -9.12
C TRP A 11 -6.75 2.35 -10.20
N PRO A 12 -5.42 2.54 -10.27
CA PRO A 12 -4.60 1.77 -11.20
C PRO A 12 -4.55 0.31 -10.76
N ALA A 13 -4.83 -0.60 -11.70
CA ALA A 13 -4.85 -2.03 -11.44
C ALA A 13 -3.49 -2.55 -10.92
N ASP A 14 -2.39 -2.00 -11.45
CA ASP A 14 -1.02 -2.41 -11.13
C ASP A 14 0.01 -1.26 -11.26
N ASN A 15 1.29 -1.57 -11.06
CA ASN A 15 2.41 -0.63 -11.20
C ASN A 15 2.48 0.00 -12.60
N GLY A 16 2.25 -0.79 -13.66
CA GLY A 16 2.35 -0.33 -15.04
C GLY A 16 1.23 0.64 -15.38
N ALA A 17 -0.01 0.33 -14.99
CA ALA A 17 -1.14 1.22 -15.08
C ALA A 17 -0.89 2.53 -14.30
N ALA A 18 -0.26 2.43 -13.13
CA ALA A 18 0.13 3.60 -12.33
C ALA A 18 1.27 4.44 -12.94
N GLY A 19 1.91 3.98 -14.02
CA GLY A 19 3.04 4.65 -14.66
C GLY A 19 4.34 4.60 -13.87
N VAL A 20 4.52 3.58 -13.02
CA VAL A 20 5.72 3.40 -12.19
C VAL A 20 6.46 2.12 -12.55
N ALA A 21 7.70 1.98 -12.07
CA ALA A 21 8.52 0.79 -12.30
C ALA A 21 7.83 -0.48 -11.77
N SER A 22 8.19 -1.63 -12.35
CA SER A 22 7.68 -2.92 -11.90
C SER A 22 8.01 -3.17 -10.42
N ALA A 23 7.18 -3.98 -9.75
CA ALA A 23 7.24 -4.10 -8.29
C ALA A 23 8.63 -4.50 -7.76
N SER A 24 9.31 -5.44 -8.44
CA SER A 24 10.64 -5.94 -8.08
C SER A 24 11.78 -4.95 -8.38
N THR A 25 11.52 -3.92 -9.19
CA THR A 25 12.48 -2.83 -9.45
C THR A 25 12.43 -1.77 -8.35
N ILE A 26 11.28 -1.56 -7.70
CA ILE A 26 11.15 -0.63 -6.57
C ILE A 26 11.59 -1.33 -5.28
N LYS A 27 12.89 -1.26 -4.99
CA LYS A 27 13.53 -1.93 -3.85
C LYS A 27 14.56 -1.03 -3.18
N GLY A 28 14.97 -1.39 -1.96
CA GLY A 28 15.97 -0.66 -1.20
C GLY A 28 16.65 -1.54 -0.15
N LYS A 29 17.50 -0.95 0.69
CA LYS A 29 18.28 -1.69 1.70
C LYS A 29 17.42 -2.62 2.57
N TYR A 30 16.21 -2.20 2.93
CA TYR A 30 15.28 -2.94 3.80
C TYR A 30 13.97 -3.34 3.13
N VAL A 31 13.80 -3.01 1.85
CA VAL A 31 12.55 -3.22 1.10
C VAL A 31 12.83 -4.11 -0.09
N GLN A 32 12.14 -5.25 -0.15
CA GLN A 32 12.29 -6.23 -1.22
C GLN A 32 11.59 -5.79 -2.51
N LYS A 33 10.36 -5.28 -2.38
CA LYS A 33 9.54 -4.80 -3.50
C LYS A 33 8.46 -3.83 -3.02
N VAL A 34 7.97 -3.00 -3.93
CA VAL A 34 6.77 -2.17 -3.72
C VAL A 34 5.78 -2.42 -4.86
N GLU A 35 4.63 -2.97 -4.49
CA GLU A 35 3.58 -3.39 -5.42
C GLU A 35 2.39 -2.43 -5.34
N VAL A 36 1.88 -2.02 -6.49
CA VAL A 36 0.59 -1.36 -6.61
C VAL A 36 -0.41 -2.43 -7.03
N ALA A 37 -1.51 -2.56 -6.31
CA ALA A 37 -2.63 -3.42 -6.66
C ALA A 37 -3.94 -2.67 -6.42
N LYS A 38 -4.65 -2.34 -7.49
CA LYS A 38 -5.89 -1.55 -7.45
C LYS A 38 -5.73 -0.28 -6.61
N GLY A 39 -4.63 0.43 -6.81
CA GLY A 39 -4.26 1.65 -6.07
C GLY A 39 -3.83 1.47 -4.61
N VAL A 40 -3.83 0.25 -4.05
CA VAL A 40 -3.16 -0.03 -2.78
C VAL A 40 -1.67 -0.20 -3.06
N VAL A 41 -0.82 0.52 -2.33
CA VAL A 41 0.64 0.43 -2.43
C VAL A 41 1.17 -0.38 -1.26
N THR A 42 1.71 -1.56 -1.53
CA THR A 42 2.18 -2.49 -0.51
C THR A 42 3.70 -2.65 -0.60
N ALA A 43 4.40 -2.31 0.48
CA ALA A 43 5.82 -2.55 0.62
C ALA A 43 6.06 -3.88 1.34
N GLN A 44 6.95 -4.71 0.79
CA GLN A 44 7.42 -5.93 1.45
C GLN A 44 8.84 -5.71 1.97
N MET A 45 9.06 -6.00 3.24
CA MET A 45 10.38 -5.91 3.87
C MET A 45 11.31 -7.00 3.33
N ALA A 46 12.61 -6.70 3.31
CA ALA A 46 13.63 -7.65 2.88
C ALA A 46 13.66 -8.91 3.75
N SER A 47 14.12 -10.02 3.19
CA SER A 47 14.32 -11.28 3.91
C SER A 47 15.64 -11.33 4.70
N THR A 48 16.55 -10.39 4.45
CA THR A 48 17.86 -10.30 5.11
C THR A 48 18.20 -8.86 5.45
N GLY A 49 19.09 -8.66 6.43
CA GLY A 49 19.52 -7.32 6.84
C GLY A 49 18.44 -6.47 7.52
N VAL A 50 17.35 -7.09 7.98
CA VAL A 50 16.25 -6.46 8.74
C VAL A 50 16.05 -7.15 10.10
N ASN A 51 15.30 -6.52 10.99
CA ASN A 51 14.90 -7.16 12.24
C ASN A 51 14.03 -8.41 11.95
N LYS A 52 14.30 -9.51 12.67
CA LYS A 52 13.57 -10.79 12.53
C LYS A 52 12.06 -10.64 12.64
N GLU A 53 11.59 -9.71 13.46
CA GLU A 53 10.15 -9.48 13.69
C GLU A 53 9.45 -8.77 12.54
N ILE A 54 10.18 -8.18 11.59
CA ILE A 54 9.63 -7.50 10.39
C ILE A 54 10.05 -8.18 9.08
N GLN A 55 10.84 -9.24 9.15
CA GLN A 55 11.35 -9.95 7.98
C GLN A 55 10.19 -10.48 7.12
N ASP A 56 10.26 -10.23 5.82
CA ASP A 56 9.24 -10.64 4.83
C ASP A 56 7.82 -10.10 5.08
N LYS A 57 7.65 -9.22 6.09
CA LYS A 57 6.36 -8.63 6.45
C LYS A 57 6.02 -7.43 5.58
N LYS A 58 4.79 -6.95 5.70
CA LYS A 58 4.23 -5.92 4.82
C LYS A 58 3.57 -4.78 5.59
N LEU A 59 3.54 -3.63 4.94
CA LEU A 59 2.66 -2.50 5.25
C LEU A 59 2.03 -2.02 3.95
N SER A 60 0.89 -1.34 4.05
CA SER A 60 0.21 -0.75 2.90
C SER A 60 -0.06 0.73 3.11
N LEU A 61 -0.02 1.46 2.01
CA LEU A 61 -0.63 2.76 1.86
C LEU A 61 -1.82 2.62 0.93
N TRP A 62 -2.95 3.19 1.29
CA TRP A 62 -4.13 3.23 0.43
C TRP A 62 -4.78 4.60 0.53
N ALA A 63 -5.59 4.94 -0.47
CA ALA A 63 -6.33 6.17 -0.47
C ALA A 63 -7.83 5.90 -0.65
N LYS A 64 -8.64 6.81 -0.12
CA LYS A 64 -10.09 6.90 -0.33
C LYS A 64 -10.41 8.25 -0.96
N ARG A 65 -11.39 8.30 -1.86
CA ARG A 65 -11.88 9.56 -2.42
C ARG A 65 -12.47 10.46 -1.34
N GLN A 66 -12.20 11.76 -1.46
CA GLN A 66 -12.76 12.83 -0.62
C GLN A 66 -13.04 14.06 -1.50
N ASP A 67 -14.30 14.31 -1.87
CA ASP A 67 -14.80 15.52 -2.56
C ASP A 67 -13.79 16.24 -3.48
N GLY A 68 -13.39 15.56 -4.56
CA GLY A 68 -12.47 16.13 -5.57
C GLY A 68 -10.98 15.92 -5.28
N SER A 69 -10.66 15.25 -4.17
CA SER A 69 -9.32 14.84 -3.76
C SER A 69 -9.31 13.38 -3.30
N VAL A 70 -8.17 12.92 -2.78
CA VAL A 70 -8.07 11.63 -2.09
C VAL A 70 -7.35 11.82 -0.76
N LYS A 71 -7.79 11.11 0.27
CA LYS A 71 -7.10 11.02 1.56
C LYS A 71 -6.32 9.72 1.62
N TRP A 72 -5.05 9.80 1.98
CA TRP A 72 -4.16 8.66 2.16
C TRP A 72 -4.17 8.17 3.61
N PHE A 73 -3.98 6.87 3.74
CA PHE A 73 -3.85 6.13 4.97
C PHE A 73 -2.61 5.24 4.89
N CYS A 74 -2.04 4.92 6.04
CA CYS A 74 -0.87 4.07 6.16
C CYS A 74 -1.05 3.13 7.35
N GLY A 75 -0.82 1.84 7.13
CA GLY A 75 -1.03 0.86 8.18
C GLY A 75 -0.61 -0.54 7.81
N GLN A 76 -1.19 -1.49 8.54
CA GLN A 76 -1.09 -2.91 8.22
C GLN A 76 -1.58 -3.18 6.79
N PRO A 77 -1.13 -4.29 6.17
CA PRO A 77 -1.43 -4.55 4.78
C PRO A 77 -2.93 -4.68 4.57
N VAL A 78 -3.40 -4.12 3.46
CA VAL A 78 -4.80 -4.19 3.05
C VAL A 78 -4.90 -4.62 1.59
N THR A 79 -6.10 -5.04 1.19
CA THR A 79 -6.44 -5.35 -0.20
C THR A 79 -7.72 -4.65 -0.59
N ARG A 80 -7.82 -4.32 -1.89
CA ARG A 80 -9.01 -3.73 -2.48
C ARG A 80 -9.70 -4.72 -3.41
N THR A 81 -11.02 -4.76 -3.34
CA THR A 81 -11.87 -5.69 -4.10
C THR A 81 -11.98 -5.32 -5.58
N GLY A 82 -12.14 -4.04 -5.91
CA GLY A 82 -12.23 -3.55 -7.28
C GLY A 82 -11.53 -2.20 -7.49
N ASP A 83 -11.19 -1.90 -8.74
CA ASP A 83 -10.50 -0.64 -9.09
C ASP A 83 -11.38 0.60 -8.85
N ASN A 84 -12.70 0.43 -8.78
CA ASN A 84 -13.65 1.52 -8.52
C ASN A 84 -14.02 1.65 -7.04
N ASP A 85 -13.50 0.79 -6.16
CA ASP A 85 -13.87 0.76 -4.75
C ASP A 85 -12.96 1.67 -3.92
N ASP A 86 -13.51 2.38 -2.94
CA ASP A 86 -12.69 3.11 -1.96
C ASP A 86 -12.36 2.24 -0.75
N THR A 87 -13.22 1.27 -0.43
CA THR A 87 -13.05 0.36 0.71
C THR A 87 -11.89 -0.60 0.50
N VAL A 88 -11.29 -1.00 1.61
CA VAL A 88 -10.21 -1.99 1.66
C VAL A 88 -10.49 -2.94 2.83
N ALA A 89 -9.95 -4.15 2.75
CA ALA A 89 -10.01 -5.17 3.79
C ALA A 89 -8.61 -5.56 4.24
N ASP A 90 -8.47 -5.98 5.49
CA ASP A 90 -7.19 -6.40 6.05
C ASP A 90 -6.58 -7.56 5.26
N ALA A 91 -5.26 -7.56 5.16
CA ALA A 91 -4.46 -8.61 4.56
C ALA A 91 -3.47 -9.22 5.55
N ASN A 92 -2.93 -10.37 5.17
CA ASN A 92 -2.03 -11.15 6.01
C ASN A 92 -0.57 -10.66 5.94
N ASN A 93 0.25 -11.23 6.83
CA ASN A 93 1.69 -11.01 6.92
C ASN A 93 2.06 -9.55 7.26
N ALA A 94 1.31 -8.99 8.20
CA ALA A 94 1.41 -7.62 8.65
C ALA A 94 2.62 -7.37 9.56
N ILE A 95 3.31 -6.26 9.34
CA ILE A 95 4.20 -5.68 10.35
C ILE A 95 3.37 -5.42 11.62
N ASP A 96 3.92 -5.82 12.77
CA ASP A 96 3.28 -5.57 14.06
C ASP A 96 3.21 -4.06 14.31
N THR A 97 2.09 -3.57 14.85
CA THR A 97 1.86 -2.12 15.04
C THR A 97 2.92 -1.46 15.92
N LYS A 98 3.59 -2.20 16.81
CA LYS A 98 4.72 -1.67 17.60
C LYS A 98 5.91 -1.26 16.75
N HIS A 99 6.08 -1.86 15.57
CA HIS A 99 7.15 -1.55 14.61
C HIS A 99 6.72 -0.50 13.58
N LEU A 100 5.45 -0.12 13.55
CA LEU A 100 4.95 0.94 12.69
C LEU A 100 5.14 2.31 13.38
N PRO A 101 5.59 3.35 12.64
CA PRO A 101 5.51 4.73 13.11
C PRO A 101 4.10 5.10 13.55
N SER A 102 3.96 6.05 14.48
CA SER A 102 2.63 6.49 14.97
C SER A 102 1.69 6.95 13.87
N THR A 103 2.23 7.52 12.79
CA THR A 103 1.49 8.01 11.63
C THR A 103 1.15 6.93 10.59
N CYS A 104 1.51 5.68 10.83
CA CYS A 104 1.24 4.56 9.94
C CYS A 104 0.57 3.41 10.69
N ARG A 105 -0.49 3.73 11.44
CA ARG A 105 -1.28 2.78 12.24
C ARG A 105 -2.77 2.91 11.96
N ASP A 106 -3.12 3.36 10.76
CA ASP A 106 -4.52 3.45 10.35
C ASP A 106 -5.11 2.04 10.20
N GLU A 107 -6.36 1.88 10.65
CA GLU A 107 -7.15 0.68 10.39
C GLU A 107 -7.72 0.73 8.96
N SER A 108 -7.99 -0.42 8.34
CA SER A 108 -8.65 -0.49 7.01
C SER A 108 -9.99 0.27 6.95
N SER A 109 -10.66 0.36 8.10
CA SER A 109 -11.92 1.08 8.33
C SER A 109 -11.79 2.60 8.40
N ALA A 110 -10.58 3.17 8.55
CA ALA A 110 -10.35 4.60 8.79
C ALA A 110 -10.95 5.50 7.68
N THR A 111 -11.55 6.63 8.06
CA THR A 111 -12.27 7.56 7.16
C THR A 111 -11.61 8.93 7.08
#